data_AF-A0A4D4LBV7-F1
#
_entry.id   AF-A0A4D4LBV7-F1
#
_cell.length_a   1.000
_cell.length_b   1.000
_cell.length_c   1.000
_cell.angle_alpha   90.00
_cell.angle_beta   90.00
_cell.angle_gamma   90.00
#
_symmetry.space_group_name_H-M   'P 1'
#
loop_
_entity.id
_entity.type
_entity.pdbx_description
1 polymer ?
#
loop_
_entity_poly.entity_id
_entity_poly.type
_entity_poly.pdbx_seq_one_letter_code
_entity_poly.pdbx_strand_id
1 'polypeptide(L)' 'MRGKLLAVLREAVTPVPQAALDQVWDEPVQRARALDGLVSDGLVEPLPGGLYRLPLT' A
#
# COMPACT_ATOMS: atom_id res chain seq x y z
N MET A 1 -7.87 9.28 -3.02
CA MET A 1 -7.18 8.16 -3.70
C MET A 1 -6.63 7.07 -2.77
N ARG A 2 -6.46 7.28 -1.44
CA ARG A 2 -6.09 6.21 -0.45
C ARG A 2 -6.91 4.92 -0.59
N GLY A 3 -8.19 5.05 -0.93
CA GLY A 3 -9.09 3.89 -1.14
C GLY A 3 -8.64 2.94 -2.26
N LYS A 4 -7.94 3.43 -3.30
CA LYS A 4 -7.43 2.56 -4.39
C LYS A 4 -6.31 1.65 -3.90
N LEU A 5 -5.37 2.18 -3.11
CA LEU A 5 -4.28 1.39 -2.53
C LEU A 5 -4.81 0.33 -1.56
N LEU A 6 -5.78 0.69 -0.73
CA LEU A 6 -6.45 -0.27 0.16
C LEU A 6 -7.24 -1.33 -0.61
N ALA A 7 -7.86 -1.00 -1.74
CA ALA A 7 -8.55 -1.99 -2.57
C ALA A 7 -7.58 -3.06 -3.09
N VAL A 8 -6.43 -2.65 -3.64
CA VAL A 8 -5.38 -3.57 -4.10
C VAL A 8 -4.88 -4.46 -2.97
N LEU A 9 -4.61 -3.87 -1.80
CA LEU A 9 -4.13 -4.61 -0.63
C LEU A 9 -5.18 -5.58 -0.06
N ARG A 10 -6.47 -5.29 -0.23
CA ARG A 10 -7.58 -6.18 0.16
C ARG A 10 -7.79 -7.33 -0.81
N GLU A 11 -7.55 -7.09 -2.09
CA GLU A 11 -7.66 -8.12 -3.13
C GLU A 11 -6.44 -9.05 -3.15
N ALA A 12 -5.30 -8.59 -2.64
CA ALA A 12 -4.08 -9.37 -2.57
C ALA A 12 -4.12 -10.43 -1.45
N VAL A 13 -3.86 -11.68 -1.83
CA VAL A 13 -3.69 -12.82 -0.90
C VAL A 13 -2.27 -12.91 -0.32
N THR A 14 -1.33 -12.15 -0.86
CA THR A 14 0.07 -12.08 -0.42
C THR A 14 0.49 -10.62 -0.26
N PRO A 15 1.58 -10.32 0.47
CA PRO A 15 2.17 -8.99 0.48
C PRO A 15 2.37 -8.44 -0.95
N VAL A 16 1.96 -7.19 -1.15
CA VAL A 16 1.98 -6.50 -2.44
C VAL A 16 3.28 -5.73 -2.59
N PRO A 17 4.04 -5.93 -3.68
CA PRO A 17 5.23 -5.14 -3.94
C PRO A 17 4.87 -3.70 -4.30
N GLN A 18 5.73 -2.76 -3.90
CA GLN A 18 5.57 -1.33 -4.24
C GLN A 18 5.35 -1.12 -5.75
N ALA A 19 6.06 -1.84 -6.60
CA ALA A 19 5.91 -1.75 -8.06
C ALA A 19 4.48 -2.05 -8.55
N ALA A 20 3.72 -2.92 -7.88
CA ALA A 20 2.32 -3.18 -8.22
C ALA A 20 1.41 -2.03 -7.78
N LEU A 21 1.69 -1.40 -6.63
CA LEU A 21 0.99 -0.19 -6.19
C LEU A 21 1.29 1.00 -7.10
N ASP A 22 2.51 1.05 -7.64
CA ASP A 22 2.95 2.08 -8.57
C ASP A 22 2.14 2.07 -9.88
N GLN A 23 1.78 0.88 -10.39
CA GLN A 23 0.96 0.72 -11.60
C GLN A 23 -0.50 1.10 -11.43
N VAL A 24 -1.02 1.09 -10.20
CA VAL A 24 -2.43 1.40 -9.92
C VAL A 24 -2.67 2.91 -9.87
N TRP A 25 -1.60 3.68 -9.65
CA TRP A 25 -1.70 5.13 -9.51
C TRP A 25 -0.41 5.83 -9.95
N ASP A 26 -0.40 6.43 -11.13
CA ASP A 26 0.78 7.04 -11.77
C ASP A 26 1.30 8.36 -11.15
N GLU A 27 0.86 8.73 -9.94
CA GLU A 27 1.28 9.97 -9.27
C GLU A 27 2.22 9.66 -8.08
N PRO A 28 3.55 9.54 -8.30
CA PRO A 28 4.48 8.96 -7.32
C PRO A 28 4.53 9.72 -5.99
N VAL A 29 4.53 11.06 -6.02
CA VAL A 29 4.58 11.89 -4.81
C VAL A 29 3.32 11.74 -3.96
N GLN A 30 2.14 11.70 -4.59
CA GLN A 30 0.88 11.56 -3.88
C GLN A 30 0.67 10.13 -3.38
N ARG A 31 1.11 9.14 -4.14
CA ARG A 31 1.09 7.72 -3.75
C ARG A 31 1.95 7.46 -2.52
N ALA A 32 3.20 7.96 -2.52
CA ALA A 32 4.09 7.83 -1.37
C ALA A 32 3.48 8.47 -0.11
N ARG A 33 2.99 9.72 -0.20
CA ARG A 33 2.32 10.39 0.93
C ARG A 33 1.08 9.63 1.41
N ALA A 34 0.31 9.06 0.49
CA ALA A 34 -0.87 8.27 0.84
C ALA A 34 -0.50 6.95 1.55
N LEU A 35 0.56 6.28 1.10
CA LEU A 35 1.11 5.09 1.75
C LEU A 35 1.65 5.41 3.13
N ASP A 36 2.44 6.47 3.27
CA ASP A 36 3.00 6.89 4.56
C ASP A 36 1.88 7.19 5.57
N GLY A 37 0.81 7.87 5.13
CA GLY A 37 -0.36 8.09 5.98
C GLY A 37 -1.07 6.78 6.36
N LEU A 38 -1.20 5.82 5.45
CA LEU A 38 -1.79 4.50 5.76
C LEU A 38 -0.94 3.70 6.76
N VAL A 39 0.38 3.78 6.66
CA VAL A 39 1.29 3.15 7.61
C VAL A 39 1.22 3.83 8.97
N SER A 40 1.24 5.17 9.00
CA SER A 40 1.12 5.93 10.26
C SER A 40 -0.21 5.70 10.96
N ASP A 41 -1.29 5.49 10.19
CA ASP A 41 -2.63 5.20 10.73
C ASP A 41 -2.79 3.71 11.11
N GLY A 42 -1.76 2.88 10.93
CA GLY A 42 -1.79 1.44 11.24
C GLY A 42 -2.69 0.62 10.32
N LEU A 43 -3.07 1.15 9.16
CA LEU A 43 -3.95 0.48 8.19
C LEU A 43 -3.17 -0.36 7.17
N VAL A 44 -1.86 -0.15 7.07
CA VAL A 44 -0.95 -0.88 6.18
C VAL A 44 0.35 -1.13 6.93
N GLU A 45 0.92 -2.32 6.79
CA GLU A 45 2.22 -2.67 7.35
C GLU A 45 3.27 -2.76 6.24
N PRO A 46 4.38 -2.01 6.33
CA PRO A 46 5.54 -2.21 5.47
C PRO A 46 6.30 -3.47 5.90
N LEU A 47 6.80 -4.20 4.92
CA LEU A 47 7.58 -5.42 5.08
C LEU A 47 8.96 -5.26 4.42
N PRO A 48 9.95 -6.07 4.82
CA PRO A 48 11.25 -6.11 4.15
C PRO A 48 11.10 -6.35 2.65
N GLY A 49 11.94 -5.71 1.84
CA GLY A 49 11.93 -5.85 0.38
C GLY A 49 10.92 -4.96 -0.35
N GLY A 50 10.40 -3.91 0.29
CA GLY A 50 9.47 -2.98 -0.36
C GLY A 50 8.09 -3.59 -0.59
N LEU A 51 7.67 -4.45 0.32
CA LEU A 51 6.37 -5.11 0.29
C LEU A 51 5.43 -4.43 1.29
N TYR A 52 4.13 -4.47 1.00
CA TYR A 52 3.08 -3.92 1.85
C TYR A 52 1.99 -4.95 2.06
N ARG A 53 1.44 -5.02 3.27
CA ARG A 53 0.27 -5.85 3.55
C ARG A 53 -0.73 -5.13 4.44
N LEU A 54 -1.94 -5.67 4.52
CA LEU A 54 -2.86 -5.29 5.57
C LEU A 54 -2.39 -5.84 6.93
N PRO A 55 -2.74 -5.18 8.03
CA PRO A 55 -2.50 -5.71 9.36
C PRO A 55 -3.17 -7.06 9.56
N LEU A 56 -2.41 -8.01 10.12
CA LEU A 56 -2.94 -9.29 10.56
C LEU A 56 -3.52 -9.03 11.96
N THR A 57 -4.82 -8.75 12.00
CA THR A 57 -5.53 -8.57 13.29
C THR A 57 -5.77 -9.92 13.94
#